data_AF-A0A7X9CLH4-F1
#
_entry.id   AF-A0A7X9CLH4-F1
#
_cell.length_a   1.000
_cell.length_b   1.000
_cell.length_c   1.000
_cell.angle_alpha   90.00
_cell.angle_beta   90.00
_cell.angle_gamma   90.00
#
_symmetry.space_group_name_H-M   'P 1'
#
loop_
_entity.id
_entity.type
_entity.pdbx_description
1 polymer ?
#
loop_
_entity_poly.entity_id
_entity_poly.type
_entity_poly.pdbx_seq_one_letter_code
_entity_poly.pdbx_strand_id
1 'polypeptide(L)'
;MKILNQIKSLEEVFWLNENHGNFQDVIDILPINYKDVLEAEERLERFAPFIKKAFPETENGIIESPILEINEMKKRMEKDF
;
A
#
# COMPACT_ATOMS: atom_id res chain seq x y z
N MET A 1 7.18 -28.38 5.86
CA MET A 1 6.74 -26.97 6.05
C MET A 1 5.24 -26.93 5.79
N LYS A 2 4.42 -26.99 6.85
CA LYS A 2 2.96 -27.24 6.76
C LYS A 2 2.27 -26.29 5.77
N ILE A 3 2.61 -25.00 5.83
CA ILE A 3 2.05 -23.97 4.97
C ILE A 3 2.37 -24.16 3.48
N LEU A 4 3.59 -24.59 3.14
CA LEU A 4 3.96 -24.87 1.75
C LEU A 4 3.18 -26.04 1.16
N ASN A 5 2.82 -27.03 1.98
CA ASN A 5 1.99 -28.13 1.51
C ASN A 5 0.56 -27.66 1.23
N GLN A 6 0.00 -26.79 2.06
CA GLN A 6 -1.34 -26.20 1.83
C GLN A 6 -1.37 -25.34 0.56
N ILE A 7 -0.33 -24.52 0.34
CA ILE A 7 -0.18 -23.75 -0.92
C ILE A 7 -0.10 -24.69 -2.13
N LYS A 8 0.68 -25.77 -2.06
CA LYS A 8 0.76 -26.77 -3.14
C LYS A 8 -0.58 -27.47 -3.41
N SER A 9 -1.42 -27.61 -2.38
CA SER A 9 -2.78 -28.16 -2.49
C SER A 9 -3.81 -27.13 -2.96
N LEU A 10 -3.41 -25.89 -3.26
CA LEU A 10 -4.30 -24.79 -3.65
C LEU A 10 -5.34 -24.44 -2.57
N GLU A 11 -5.02 -24.71 -1.32
CA GLU A 11 -5.85 -24.28 -0.19
C GLU A 11 -5.66 -22.77 0.06
N GLU A 12 -6.74 -22.10 0.48
CA GLU A 12 -6.64 -20.75 1.01
C GLU A 12 -5.81 -20.77 2.30
N VAL A 13 -4.82 -19.89 2.38
CA VAL A 13 -3.84 -19.87 3.47
C VAL A 13 -3.71 -18.46 4.04
N PHE A 14 -3.75 -18.38 5.36
CA PHE A 14 -3.37 -17.18 6.10
C PHE A 14 -2.02 -17.38 6.77
N TRP A 15 -1.05 -16.51 6.48
CA TRP A 15 0.28 -16.55 7.06
C TRP A 15 0.53 -15.32 7.92
N LEU A 16 0.75 -15.53 9.22
CA LEU A 16 1.21 -14.49 10.13
C LEU A 16 2.74 -14.45 10.15
N ASN A 17 3.30 -13.26 9.95
CA ASN A 17 4.74 -13.06 10.03
C ASN A 17 5.21 -13.12 11.51
N GLU A 18 5.90 -14.19 11.87
CA GLU A 18 6.48 -14.38 13.22
C GLU A 18 7.55 -13.34 13.56
N ASN A 19 8.12 -12.67 12.54
CA ASN A 19 9.13 -11.62 12.70
C ASN A 19 8.54 -10.20 12.67
N HIS A 20 7.22 -10.05 12.84
CA HIS A 20 6.62 -8.72 12.95
C HIS A 20 7.13 -8.01 14.21
N GLY A 21 7.89 -6.92 14.02
CA GLY A 21 8.53 -6.16 15.10
C GLY A 21 8.17 -4.68 15.07
N ASN A 22 8.74 -3.89 15.99
CA ASN A 22 8.48 -2.45 16.04
C ASN A 22 9.28 -1.72 14.96
N PHE A 23 8.69 -0.66 14.40
CA PHE A 23 9.38 0.21 13.45
C PHE A 23 10.67 0.81 14.04
N GLN A 24 10.66 1.14 15.33
CA GLN A 24 11.80 1.73 16.00
C GLN A 24 13.03 0.81 16.05
N ASP A 25 12.82 -0.51 15.97
CA ASP A 25 13.89 -1.50 15.99
C ASP A 25 14.59 -1.61 14.62
N VAL A 26 13.97 -1.09 13.56
CA VAL A 26 14.46 -1.24 12.17
C VAL A 26 14.80 0.07 11.47
N ILE A 27 14.36 1.23 11.98
CA ILE A 27 14.50 2.52 11.29
C ILE A 27 15.94 2.84 10.87
N ASP A 28 16.93 2.51 11.71
CA ASP A 28 18.34 2.82 11.47
C ASP A 28 19.02 1.88 10.46
N ILE A 29 18.39 0.74 10.13
CA ILE A 29 18.91 -0.25 9.17
C ILE A 29 18.14 -0.25 7.85
N LEU A 30 17.09 0.56 7.72
CA LEU A 30 16.35 0.68 6.47
C LEU A 30 17.22 1.36 5.41
N PRO A 31 17.17 0.91 4.15
CA PRO A 31 17.95 1.49 3.06
C PRO A 31 17.41 2.86 2.59
N ILE A 32 16.24 3.25 3.10
CA ILE A 32 15.54 4.50 2.80
C ILE A 32 15.13 5.16 4.10
N ASN A 33 15.13 6.49 4.12
CA ASN A 33 14.72 7.28 5.27
C ASN A 33 13.59 8.26 4.90
N TYR A 34 13.11 9.01 5.89
CA TYR A 34 12.00 9.95 5.70
C TYR A 34 12.30 11.06 4.68
N LYS A 35 13.56 11.51 4.56
CA LYS A 35 13.95 12.50 3.56
C LYS A 35 13.78 11.98 2.14
N ASP A 36 14.09 10.71 1.90
CA ASP A 36 13.91 10.10 0.58
C ASP A 36 12.43 10.09 0.16
N VAL A 37 11.52 9.93 1.12
CA VAL A 37 10.06 10.03 0.91
C VAL A 37 9.68 11.45 0.49
N LEU A 38 10.17 12.47 1.22
CA LEU A 38 9.90 13.88 0.88
C LEU A 38 10.48 14.27 -0.49
N GLU A 39 11.69 13.83 -0.81
CA GLU A 39 12.30 14.10 -2.12
C GLU A 39 11.51 13.46 -3.28
N ALA A 40 10.88 12.31 -3.04
CA ALA A 40 10.00 11.67 -4.00
C ALA A 40 8.66 12.42 -4.17
N GLU A 41 8.06 12.90 -3.07
CA GLU A 41 6.87 13.75 -3.08
C GLU A 41 7.13 15.06 -3.85
N GLU A 42 8.18 15.80 -3.49
CA GLU A 42 8.58 17.03 -4.18
C GLU A 42 8.83 16.79 -5.67
N ARG A 43 9.36 15.62 -6.03
CA ARG A 43 9.54 15.25 -7.44
C ARG A 43 8.20 15.15 -8.14
N LEU A 44 7.22 14.45 -7.58
CA LEU A 44 5.89 14.36 -8.16
C LEU A 44 5.24 15.74 -8.32
N GLU A 45 5.34 16.61 -7.31
CA GLU A 45 4.85 17.98 -7.38
C GLU A 45 5.49 18.77 -8.53
N ARG A 46 6.82 18.69 -8.69
CA ARG A 46 7.53 19.34 -9.81
C ARG A 46 7.05 18.85 -11.18
N PHE A 47 6.64 17.58 -11.27
CA PHE A 47 6.14 16.99 -12.51
C PHE A 47 4.64 17.23 -12.76
N ALA A 48 3.87 17.71 -11.77
CA ALA A 48 2.43 17.92 -11.92
C ALA A 48 2.04 18.75 -13.16
N PRO A 49 2.72 19.86 -13.53
CA PRO A 49 2.40 20.61 -14.75
C PRO A 49 2.56 19.78 -16.03
N PHE A 50 3.58 18.92 -16.08
CA PHE A 50 3.80 18.01 -17.20
C PHE A 50 2.73 16.91 -17.24
N ILE A 51 2.46 16.28 -16.10
CA ILE A 51 1.46 15.21 -15.98
C ILE A 51 0.08 15.72 -16.40
N LYS A 52 -0.33 16.90 -15.94
CA LYS A 52 -1.59 17.55 -16.36
C LYS A 52 -1.71 17.69 -17.88
N LYS A 53 -0.60 17.98 -18.56
CA LYS A 53 -0.57 18.16 -20.01
C LYS A 53 -0.55 16.83 -20.76
N ALA A 54 0.22 15.87 -20.28
CA ALA A 54 0.39 14.56 -20.90
C ALA A 54 -0.82 13.63 -20.66
N PHE A 55 -1.48 13.77 -19.51
CA PHE A 55 -2.59 12.95 -19.02
C PHE A 55 -3.75 13.86 -18.54
N PRO A 56 -4.63 14.29 -19.46
CA PRO A 56 -5.74 15.19 -19.15
C PRO A 56 -6.76 14.64 -18.15
N GLU A 57 -6.78 13.32 -17.93
CA GLU A 57 -7.63 12.65 -16.93
C GLU A 57 -7.21 12.92 -15.48
N THR A 58 -5.97 13.40 -15.28
CA THR A 58 -5.46 13.70 -13.94
C THR A 58 -6.03 15.02 -13.43
N GLU A 59 -6.32 15.07 -12.13
CA GLU A 59 -6.79 16.30 -11.51
C GLU A 59 -5.58 17.19 -11.21
N ASN A 60 -5.38 18.21 -12.05
CA ASN A 60 -4.25 19.14 -11.95
C ASN A 60 -2.85 18.48 -12.00
N GLY A 61 -2.74 17.30 -12.61
CA GLY A 61 -1.47 16.57 -12.66
C GLY A 61 -1.11 15.84 -11.36
N ILE A 62 -2.04 15.79 -10.40
CA ILE A 62 -1.92 15.01 -9.17
C ILE A 62 -2.46 13.60 -9.45
N ILE A 63 -1.67 12.59 -9.09
CA ILE A 63 -2.02 11.17 -9.21
C ILE A 63 -2.39 10.69 -7.81
N GLU A 64 -3.67 10.76 -7.48
CA GLU A 64 -4.18 10.35 -6.17
C GLU A 64 -5.55 9.68 -6.31
N SER A 65 -5.92 8.89 -5.31
CA SER A 65 -7.19 8.15 -5.26
C SER A 65 -8.03 8.57 -4.04
N PRO A 66 -9.37 8.61 -4.16
CA PRO A 66 -10.23 8.94 -3.04
C PRO A 66 -10.22 7.81 -2.00
N ILE A 67 -10.19 8.19 -0.72
CA ILE A 67 -10.41 7.27 0.40
C ILE A 67 -11.90 7.29 0.76
N LEU A 68 -12.54 6.12 0.70
CA LEU A 68 -13.98 5.97 0.94
C LEU A 68 -14.26 4.95 2.04
N GLU A 69 -15.21 5.26 2.93
CA GLU A 69 -15.73 4.27 3.88
C GLU A 69 -16.67 3.27 3.18
N ILE A 70 -16.53 1.99 3.52
CA ILE A 70 -17.32 0.89 2.93
C ILE A 70 -18.11 0.11 3.99
N ASN A 71 -18.84 0.83 4.84
CA ASN A 71 -19.53 0.28 6.01
C ASN A 71 -20.52 -0.86 5.68
N GLU A 72 -21.22 -0.79 4.54
CA GLU A 72 -22.15 -1.85 4.12
C GLU A 72 -21.43 -3.14 3.69
N MET A 73 -20.24 -3.02 3.10
CA MET A 73 -19.42 -4.20 2.77
C MET A 73 -18.94 -4.90 4.04
N LYS A 74 -18.51 -4.13 5.05
CA LYS A 74 -18.14 -4.68 6.36
C LYS A 74 -19.29 -5.49 6.97
N LYS A 75 -20.49 -4.89 7.08
CA LYS A 75 -21.69 -5.57 7.60
C LYS A 75 -22.01 -6.85 6.81
N ARG A 76 -21.83 -6.81 5.49
CA ARG A 76 -22.08 -7.97 4.64
C ARG A 76 -21.09 -9.10 4.91
N MET A 77 -19.79 -8.79 5.03
CA MET A 77 -18.76 -9.78 5.32
C MET A 77 -18.97 -10.44 6.70
N GLU A 78 -19.31 -9.67 7.72
CA GLU A 78 -19.62 -10.17 9.08
C GLU A 78 -20.87 -11.06 9.14
N LYS A 79 -21.75 -10.99 8.14
CA LYS A 79 -22.93 -11.85 8.02
C LYS A 79 -22.64 -13.13 7.24
N ASP A 80 -21.82 -13.03 6.19
CA ASP A 80 -21.55 -14.14 5.28
C ASP A 80 -20.49 -15.12 5.83
N PHE A 81 -19.62 -14.66 6.74
CA PHE A 81 -18.55 -15.43 7.38
C PHE A 81 -18.68 -15.37 8.91
#